data_AF-A0AAE0P0L1-F1
#
_entry.id   AF-A0AAE0P0L1-F1
#
_cell.length_a   1.000
_cell.length_b   1.000
_cell.length_c   1.000
_cell.angle_alpha   90.00
_cell.angle_beta   90.00
_cell.angle_gamma   90.00
#
_symmetry.space_group_name_H-M   'P 1'
#
loop_
_entity.id
_entity.type
_entity.pdbx_description
1 polymer ?
#
loop_
_entity_poly.entity_id
_entity_poly.type
_entity_poly.pdbx_seq_one_letter_code
_entity_poly.pdbx_strand_id
1 'polypeptide(L)' 'MPSSSAVAVPVTEDNRLRTHLQTKGVKFHIKAGNAKWACTLVDRATHERQRGPRTDSSSSVSSSGSSSAASK' A
#
# COMPACT_ATOMS: atom_id res chain seq x y z
N MET A 1 16.73 -41.55 17.63
CA MET A 1 16.41 -40.13 17.34
C MET A 1 15.87 -40.05 15.93
N PRO A 2 14.54 -39.94 15.68
CA PRO A 2 14.06 -39.69 14.33
C PRO A 2 14.36 -38.23 13.95
N SER A 3 15.19 -38.07 12.91
CA SER A 3 15.55 -36.77 12.33
C SER A 3 14.33 -36.17 11.64
N SER A 4 14.04 -34.91 11.98
CA SER A 4 13.04 -34.06 11.34
C SER A 4 13.20 -34.11 9.82
N SER A 5 12.19 -34.60 9.10
CA SER A 5 12.18 -34.54 7.64
C SER A 5 11.02 -33.66 7.21
N ALA A 6 11.39 -32.55 6.56
CA ALA A 6 10.58 -31.39 6.30
C ALA A 6 9.26 -31.72 5.59
N VAL A 7 8.19 -31.03 6.00
CA VAL A 7 6.94 -30.94 5.25
C VAL A 7 7.29 -30.39 3.86
N ALA A 8 7.15 -31.22 2.82
CA ALA A 8 7.29 -30.79 1.44
C ALA A 8 6.17 -29.81 1.11
N VAL A 9 6.49 -28.53 1.09
CA VAL A 9 5.60 -27.46 0.65
C VAL A 9 5.39 -27.64 -0.85
N PRO A 10 4.15 -27.64 -1.39
CA PRO A 10 3.94 -27.76 -2.84
C PRO A 10 4.55 -26.54 -3.54
N VAL A 11 5.66 -26.74 -4.27
CA VAL A 11 6.40 -25.66 -4.94
C VAL A 11 6.17 -25.77 -6.44
N THR A 12 5.21 -25.03 -7.01
CA THR A 12 5.31 -24.69 -8.45
C THR A 12 4.57 -23.41 -8.86
N GLU A 13 3.37 -23.11 -8.32
CA GLU A 13 2.60 -21.94 -8.76
C GLU A 13 2.78 -20.70 -7.87
N ASP A 14 2.88 -20.90 -6.54
CA ASP A 14 3.07 -19.80 -5.57
C ASP A 14 4.33 -18.96 -5.86
N ASN A 15 5.39 -19.59 -6.36
CA ASN A 15 6.65 -18.91 -6.64
C ASN A 15 6.53 -17.96 -7.85
N ARG A 16 5.73 -18.33 -8.87
CA ARG A 16 5.53 -17.52 -10.08
C ARG A 16 4.72 -16.27 -9.76
N LEU A 17 3.63 -16.44 -9.00
CA LEU A 17 2.80 -15.34 -8.52
C LEU A 17 3.60 -14.38 -7.63
N ARG A 18 4.38 -14.91 -6.69
CA ARG A 18 5.25 -14.11 -5.82
C ARG A 18 6.27 -13.28 -6.61
N THR A 19 6.93 -13.90 -7.59
CA THR A 19 7.90 -13.21 -8.46
C THR A 19 7.23 -12.11 -9.29
N HIS A 20 6.03 -12.37 -9.82
CA HIS A 20 5.27 -11.38 -10.58
C HIS A 20 4.84 -10.18 -9.71
N LEU A 21 4.37 -10.45 -8.49
CA LEU A 21 3.98 -9.43 -7.51
C LEU A 21 5.15 -8.60 -6.99
N GLN A 22 6.35 -9.18 -6.93
CA GLN A 22 7.56 -8.47 -6.51
C GLN A 22 8.11 -7.54 -7.59
N THR A 23 7.98 -7.91 -8.86
CA THR A 23 8.61 -7.16 -9.97
C THR A 23 7.73 -6.09 -10.57
N LYS A 24 6.42 -6.35 -10.71
CA LYS A 24 5.52 -5.48 -11.50
C LYS A 24 4.27 -5.04 -10.74
N GLY A 25 3.83 -5.82 -9.75
CA GLY A 25 2.51 -5.65 -9.13
C GLY A 25 1.37 -5.93 -10.11
N VAL A 26 0.19 -6.23 -9.58
CA VAL A 26 -1.01 -6.47 -10.38
C VAL A 26 -1.87 -5.23 -10.38
N LYS A 27 -2.07 -4.63 -11.55
CA LYS A 27 -2.94 -3.47 -11.73
C LYS A 27 -4.32 -3.92 -12.19
N PHE A 28 -5.35 -3.44 -11.52
CA PHE A 28 -6.74 -3.75 -11.84
C PHE A 28 -7.62 -2.54 -11.56
N HIS A 29 -8.86 -2.59 -12.03
CA HIS A 29 -9.85 -1.57 -11.73
C HIS A 29 -11.02 -2.19 -11.00
N ILE A 30 -11.47 -1.54 -9.94
CA ILE A 30 -12.75 -1.85 -9.30
C ILE A 30 -13.76 -0.84 -9.85
N LYS A 31 -14.89 -1.32 -10.37
CA LYS A 31 -15.99 -0.48 -10.81
C LYS A 31 -17.22 -0.78 -9.98
N ALA A 32 -17.83 0.24 -9.39
CA ALA A 32 -19.11 0.13 -8.70
C ALA A 32 -19.99 1.32 -9.09
N GLY A 33 -21.13 1.04 -9.74
CA GLY A 33 -21.97 2.06 -10.36
C GLY A 33 -21.19 2.90 -11.38
N ASN A 34 -21.23 4.22 -11.22
CA ASN A 34 -20.49 5.18 -12.05
C ASN A 34 -19.06 5.44 -11.56
N ALA A 35 -18.66 4.89 -10.42
CA ALA A 35 -17.32 5.07 -9.89
C ALA A 35 -16.37 3.97 -10.38
N LYS A 36 -15.13 4.36 -10.67
CA LYS A 36 -14.04 3.46 -11.07
C LYS A 36 -12.77 3.83 -10.32
N TRP A 37 -12.17 2.86 -9.63
CA TRP A 37 -10.91 3.02 -8.91
C TRP A 37 -9.82 2.19 -9.56
N ALA A 38 -8.66 2.79 -9.77
CA ALA A 38 -7.46 2.06 -10.15
C ALA A 38 -6.80 1.52 -8.88
N CYS A 39 -6.53 0.22 -8.87
CA CYS A 39 -5.94 -0.49 -7.74
C CYS A 39 -4.66 -1.20 -8.20
N THR A 40 -3.64 -1.20 -7.35
CA THR A 40 -2.41 -1.95 -7.57
C THR A 40 -2.17 -2.86 -6.38
N LEU A 41 -2.11 -4.17 -6.61
CA LEU A 41 -1.78 -5.17 -5.62
C LEU A 41 -0.30 -5.52 -5.72
N VAL A 42 0.41 -5.47 -4.60
CA VAL A 42 1.86 -5.66 -4.49
C VAL A 42 2.20 -6.67 -3.40
N ASP A 43 3.38 -7.27 -3.47
CA ASP A 43 3.90 -8.13 -2.40
C ASP A 43 4.09 -7.34 -1.09
N ARG A 44 3.76 -7.95 0.05
CA ARG A 44 3.83 -7.30 1.37
C ARG A 44 5.23 -6.81 1.71
N ALA A 45 6.25 -7.63 1.44
CA ALA A 45 7.64 -7.27 1.69
C ALA A 45 8.11 -6.11 0.79
N THR A 46 7.58 -5.99 -0.43
CA THR A 46 7.84 -4.86 -1.31
C THR A 46 7.13 -3.59 -0.82
N HIS A 47 5.88 -3.71 -0.39
CA HIS A 47 5.14 -2.59 0.19
C HIS A 47 5.81 -2.05 1.46
N GLU A 48 6.24 -2.90 2.38
CA GLU A 48 6.91 -2.47 3.62
C GLU A 48 8.27 -1.81 3.34
N ARG A 49 9.05 -2.31 2.35
CA ARG A 49 10.29 -1.64 1.92
C ARG A 49 10.04 -0.28 1.26
N GLN A 50 8.99 -0.15 0.47
CA GLN A 50 8.63 1.12 -0.19
C GLN A 50 8.01 2.11 0.79
N ARG A 51 7.28 1.62 1.79
CA ARG A 51 6.68 2.40 2.87
C ARG A 51 7.69 2.64 3.99
N GLY A 52 8.90 3.07 3.63
CA GLY A 52 9.86 3.66 4.57
C GLY A 52 9.16 4.71 5.45
N PRO A 53 9.62 4.94 6.69
CA PRO A 53 8.87 5.61 7.74
C PRO A 53 8.26 6.90 7.20
N ARG A 54 6.93 6.89 7.03
CA ARG A 54 6.19 8.08 6.63
C ARG A 54 6.28 9.01 7.82
N THR A 55 7.11 10.06 7.71
CA THR A 55 7.05 11.19 8.62
C THR A 55 5.61 11.62 8.76
N ASP A 56 5.02 11.40 9.94
CA ASP A 56 3.73 11.94 10.32
C ASP A 56 3.86 13.47 10.27
N SER A 57 3.42 14.08 9.18
CA SER A 57 3.29 15.53 9.10
C SER A 57 2.14 15.96 10.01
N SER A 58 2.46 16.29 11.26
CA SER A 58 1.56 17.07 12.13
C SER A 58 1.36 18.44 11.51
N SER A 59 0.27 18.64 10.79
CA SER A 59 -0.16 19.96 10.33
C SER A 59 -0.82 20.70 11.49
N SER A 60 -0.08 21.59 12.15
CA SER A 60 -0.68 22.55 13.09
C SER A 60 -1.37 23.66 12.28
N VAL A 61 -2.69 23.77 12.40
CA VAL A 61 -3.44 24.89 11.84
C VAL A 61 -3.25 26.10 12.76
N SER A 62 -2.50 27.11 12.31
CA SER A 62 -2.51 28.42 12.96
C SER A 62 -3.75 29.17 12.50
N SER A 63 -4.85 29.01 13.23
CA SER A 63 -6.05 29.82 13.06
C SER A 63 -5.95 31.05 13.96
N SER A 64 -5.85 32.25 13.37
CA SER A 64 -6.13 33.51 14.06
C SER A 64 -6.78 34.43 13.04
N GLY A 65 -8.05 34.75 13.32
CA GLY A 65 -9.05 35.13 12.34
C GLY A 65 -8.90 36.52 11.73
N SER A 66 -9.49 36.64 10.55
CA SER A 66 -9.78 37.90 9.85
C SER A 66 -10.63 38.83 10.73
N SER A 67 -10.19 40.07 10.89
CA SER A 67 -11.07 41.17 11.28
C SER A 67 -11.25 42.10 10.09
N SER A 68 -12.38 41.94 9.41
CA SER A 68 -12.94 42.94 8.51
C SER A 68 -13.19 44.23 9.29
N ALA A 69 -12.58 45.35 8.89
CA ALA A 69 -13.02 46.67 9.30
C ALA A 69 -12.94 47.60 8.10
N ALA A 70 -14.10 47.80 7.48
CA ALA A 70 -14.35 48.91 6.57
C ALA A 70 -14.06 50.23 7.27
N SER A 71 -13.47 51.19 6.58
CA SER A 71 -13.67 52.62 6.83
C SER A 71 -13.30 53.42 5.57
N LYS A 72 -14.13 54.42 5.32
CA LYS A 72 -14.23 55.30 4.15
C LYS A 72 -12.97 56.08 3.84
#